data_AF-A0A914Q529-F1
#
_entry.id   AF-A0A914Q529-F1
#
_cell.length_a   1.000
_cell.length_b   1.000
_cell.length_c   1.000
_cell.angle_alpha   90.00
_cell.angle_beta   90.00
_cell.angle_gamma   90.00
#
_symmetry.space_group_name_H-M   'P 1'
#
loop_
_entity.id
_entity.type
_entity.pdbx_description
1 polymer ?
#
loop_
_entity_poly.entity_id
_entity_poly.type
_entity_poly.pdbx_seq_one_letter_code
_entity_poly.pdbx_strand_id
1 'polypeptide(L)'
;MILGERYQPGIGKCTLQQFYEREIIHLLYFENKSFADIKEAIPHASYKEIKEALDRVSDLVIFTDLANVTTKKYKLKEAFVDQINPFYYHYSSQQYNQAEYLRRERASTSITSCLPPKAPEFEDNFKPILRIFKHPLFIQLLFNAIDRYDQRNEFSSGRLLHRAMFLMAMALEEELNGSLKHLTNEPSFSQQAESLGIFKLLGSDFESKNKTLIILSQWIMEKFDELKNPQRISLQDVIMQE
;
A
#
# COMPACT_ATOMS: atom_id res chain seq x y z
N MET A 1 -7.71 -3.96 0.80
CA MET A 1 -7.74 -4.38 -0.62
C MET A 1 -7.07 -5.73 -0.66
N ILE A 2 -7.79 -6.79 -1.09
CA ILE A 2 -7.40 -8.19 -0.85
C ILE A 2 -5.98 -8.52 -1.39
N LEU A 3 -5.59 -7.93 -2.52
CA LEU A 3 -4.29 -8.21 -3.14
C LEU A 3 -3.08 -7.71 -2.32
N GLY A 4 -3.24 -6.65 -1.52
CA GLY A 4 -2.16 -6.07 -0.70
C GLY A 4 -2.29 -6.38 0.80
N GLU A 5 -3.45 -6.85 1.27
CA GLU A 5 -3.70 -7.17 2.68
C GLU A 5 -3.65 -8.67 2.90
N ARG A 6 -2.42 -9.22 2.87
CA ARG A 6 -2.13 -10.65 3.00
C ARG A 6 -1.30 -10.99 4.23
N TYR A 7 -1.43 -10.19 5.29
CA TYR A 7 -0.75 -10.39 6.58
C TYR A 7 -1.40 -11.44 7.48
N GLN A 8 -2.35 -12.23 6.97
CA GLN A 8 -3.00 -13.32 7.70
C GLN A 8 -2.20 -14.62 7.54
N PRO A 9 -1.78 -15.28 8.63
CA PRO A 9 -1.12 -16.57 8.56
C PRO A 9 -1.98 -17.61 7.85
N GLY A 10 -1.39 -18.33 6.91
CA GLY A 10 -2.09 -19.27 6.03
C GLY A 10 -2.63 -18.66 4.74
N ILE A 11 -2.67 -17.32 4.59
CA ILE A 11 -2.95 -16.63 3.33
C ILE A 11 -1.66 -16.07 2.74
N GLY A 12 -0.92 -15.28 3.52
CA GLY A 12 0.43 -14.86 3.18
C GLY A 12 1.45 -15.50 4.10
N LYS A 13 2.67 -15.61 3.59
CA LYS A 13 3.86 -16.10 4.31
C LYS A 13 4.27 -15.10 5.37
N CYS A 14 3.57 -15.15 6.49
CA CYS A 14 3.77 -14.26 7.62
C CYS A 14 3.52 -15.01 8.93
N THR A 15 4.18 -14.53 9.98
CA THR A 15 3.98 -15.03 11.33
C THR A 15 2.74 -14.38 11.95
N LEU A 16 2.15 -15.05 12.95
CA LEU A 16 1.08 -14.47 13.76
C LEU A 16 1.50 -13.14 14.42
N GLN A 17 2.80 -13.02 14.68
CA GLN A 17 3.36 -11.80 15.23
C GLN A 17 3.33 -10.62 14.25
N GLN A 18 3.68 -10.85 12.97
CA GLN A 18 3.57 -9.84 11.92
C GLN A 18 2.12 -9.46 11.62
N PHE A 19 1.19 -10.40 11.76
CA PHE A 19 -0.25 -10.11 11.71
C PHE A 19 -0.64 -9.07 12.77
N TYR A 20 -0.29 -9.29 14.04
CA TYR A 20 -0.62 -8.34 15.09
C TYR A 20 0.11 -7.00 14.97
N GLU A 21 1.34 -7.00 14.47
CA GLU A 21 2.03 -5.75 14.13
C GLU A 21 1.26 -4.96 13.09
N ARG A 22 0.79 -5.62 12.02
CA ARG A 22 -0.03 -4.99 10.97
C ARG A 22 -1.29 -4.35 11.56
N GLU A 23 -2.04 -5.09 12.36
CA GLU A 23 -3.25 -4.59 13.02
C GLU A 23 -2.95 -3.35 13.89
N ILE A 24 -1.91 -3.43 14.72
CA ILE A 24 -1.55 -2.35 15.65
C ILE A 24 -1.01 -1.12 14.91
N ILE A 25 -0.22 -1.29 13.85
CA ILE A 25 0.25 -0.19 13.00
C ILE A 25 -0.96 0.62 12.49
N HIS A 26 -1.98 -0.07 11.99
CA HIS A 26 -3.19 0.56 11.47
C HIS A 26 -4.08 1.17 12.57
N LEU A 27 -4.12 0.59 13.77
CA LEU A 27 -4.84 1.17 14.91
C LEU A 27 -4.19 2.46 15.44
N LEU A 28 -2.86 2.49 15.51
CA LEU A 28 -2.10 3.61 16.08
C LEU A 28 -1.84 4.74 15.09
N TYR A 29 -2.13 4.53 13.80
CA TYR A 29 -1.87 5.53 12.76
C TYR A 29 -2.69 6.82 12.94
N PHE A 30 -3.92 6.70 13.42
CA PHE A 30 -4.83 7.84 13.57
C PHE A 30 -4.70 8.52 14.93
N GLU A 31 -4.42 7.74 15.98
CA GLU A 31 -4.36 8.23 17.35
C GLU A 31 -3.53 7.32 18.26
N ASN A 32 -2.98 7.91 19.32
CA ASN A 32 -2.30 7.16 20.37
C ASN A 32 -3.35 6.44 21.23
N LYS A 33 -3.18 5.13 21.46
CA LYS A 33 -4.16 4.30 22.17
C LYS A 33 -3.60 3.69 23.45
N SER A 34 -4.45 3.46 24.44
CA SER A 34 -4.05 2.71 25.63
C SER A 34 -3.96 1.21 25.31
N PHE A 35 -3.33 0.42 26.20
CA PHE A 35 -3.33 -1.03 26.04
C PHE A 35 -4.75 -1.61 26.01
N ALA A 36 -5.66 -1.07 26.83
CA ALA A 36 -7.03 -1.55 26.93
C ALA A 36 -7.78 -1.35 25.61
N ASP A 37 -7.67 -0.16 25.00
CA ASP A 37 -8.33 0.14 23.72
C ASP A 37 -7.83 -0.79 22.60
N ILE A 38 -6.53 -1.10 22.59
CA ILE A 38 -5.93 -2.01 21.61
C ILE A 38 -6.39 -3.45 21.84
N LYS A 39 -6.47 -3.88 23.11
CA LYS A 39 -6.95 -5.21 23.48
C LYS A 39 -8.43 -5.41 23.16
N GLU A 40 -9.23 -4.36 23.26
CA GLU A 40 -10.63 -4.34 22.84
C GLU A 40 -10.75 -4.46 21.31
N ALA A 41 -9.92 -3.74 20.56
CA ALA A 41 -9.90 -3.79 19.10
C ALA A 41 -9.43 -5.15 18.54
N ILE A 42 -8.58 -5.88 19.28
CA ILE A 42 -8.05 -7.21 18.90
C ILE A 42 -8.41 -8.25 19.98
N PRO A 43 -9.70 -8.64 20.10
CA PRO A 43 -10.18 -9.42 21.24
C PRO A 43 -9.57 -10.83 21.29
N HIS A 44 -9.18 -11.39 20.14
CA HIS A 44 -8.64 -12.74 20.04
C HIS A 44 -7.15 -12.86 20.42
N ALA A 45 -6.39 -11.76 20.43
CA ALA A 45 -4.97 -11.80 20.74
C ALA A 45 -4.74 -11.93 22.25
N SER A 46 -3.80 -12.76 22.68
CA SER A 46 -3.38 -12.80 24.08
C SER A 46 -2.69 -11.50 24.50
N TYR A 47 -2.60 -11.27 25.81
CA TYR A 47 -1.83 -10.14 26.37
C TYR A 47 -0.38 -10.12 25.85
N LYS A 48 0.26 -11.29 25.79
CA LYS A 48 1.65 -11.45 25.38
C LYS A 48 1.85 -11.03 23.92
N GLU A 49 0.98 -11.48 23.02
CA GLU A 49 1.08 -11.18 21.58
C GLU A 49 0.91 -9.69 21.27
N ILE A 50 -0.07 -9.03 21.91
CA ILE A 50 -0.23 -7.58 21.78
C ILE A 50 1.00 -6.85 22.32
N LYS A 51 1.52 -7.28 23.48
CA LYS A 51 2.67 -6.64 24.11
C LYS A 51 3.93 -6.74 23.24
N GLU A 52 4.22 -7.93 22.71
CA GLU A 52 5.35 -8.15 21.80
C GLU A 52 5.23 -7.33 20.51
N ALA A 53 4.03 -7.22 19.93
CA ALA A 53 3.79 -6.38 18.76
C ALA A 53 4.05 -4.90 19.09
N LEU A 54 3.51 -4.39 20.20
CA LEU A 54 3.66 -3.00 20.64
C LEU A 54 5.13 -2.63 20.86
N ASP A 55 5.90 -3.50 21.51
CA ASP A 55 7.32 -3.22 21.80
C ASP A 55 8.13 -3.03 20.50
N ARG A 56 7.73 -3.69 19.41
CA ARG A 56 8.35 -3.49 18.09
C ARG A 56 7.87 -2.21 17.39
N VAL A 57 6.56 -1.99 17.28
CA VAL A 57 6.00 -0.95 16.38
C VAL A 57 5.72 0.39 17.04
N SER A 58 5.78 0.48 18.37
CA SER A 58 5.32 1.67 19.11
C SER A 58 6.23 2.09 20.25
N ASP A 59 6.14 3.36 20.62
CA ASP A 59 6.77 3.94 21.81
C ASP A 59 5.70 4.19 22.88
N LEU A 60 6.04 3.93 24.14
CA LEU A 60 5.17 4.22 25.27
C LEU A 60 5.31 5.71 25.66
N VAL A 61 4.21 6.44 25.58
CA VAL A 61 4.15 7.88 25.90
C VAL A 61 3.18 8.14 27.06
N ILE A 62 3.50 9.14 27.88
CA ILE A 62 2.63 9.61 28.95
C ILE A 62 1.77 10.74 28.38
N PHE A 63 0.47 10.60 28.50
CA PHE A 63 -0.51 11.60 28.08
C PHE A 63 -1.22 12.14 29.32
N THR A 64 -1.14 13.45 29.53
CA THR A 64 -1.88 14.16 30.58
C THR A 64 -3.01 14.93 29.93
N ASP A 65 -4.24 14.66 30.35
CA ASP A 65 -5.39 15.42 29.86
C ASP A 65 -5.57 16.76 30.61
N LEU A 66 -6.56 17.54 30.19
CA LEU A 66 -6.89 18.84 30.80
C LEU A 66 -7.36 18.71 32.26
N ALA A 67 -7.75 17.51 32.70
CA ALA A 67 -8.15 17.21 34.07
C ALA A 67 -6.97 16.71 34.93
N ASN A 68 -5.73 16.82 34.44
CA ASN A 68 -4.51 16.31 35.08
C ASN A 68 -4.49 14.78 35.30
N VAL A 69 -5.30 14.02 34.56
CA VAL A 69 -5.25 12.56 34.60
C VAL A 69 -4.15 12.09 33.66
N THR A 70 -3.19 11.35 34.22
CA THR A 70 -2.07 10.78 33.47
C THR A 70 -2.42 9.37 33.00
N THR A 71 -2.33 9.15 31.68
CA THR A 71 -2.58 7.85 31.05
C THR A 71 -1.38 7.45 30.20
N LYS A 72 -1.02 6.17 30.25
CA LYS A 72 0.02 5.61 29.37
C LYS A 72 -0.62 5.18 28.06
N LYS A 73 -0.13 5.73 26.96
CA LYS A 73 -0.60 5.44 25.60
C LYS A 73 0.57 5.00 24.72
N TYR A 74 0.28 4.24 23.69
CA TYR A 74 1.26 3.83 22.69
C TYR A 74 1.16 4.76 21.48
N LYS A 75 2.31 5.20 21.00
CA LYS A 75 2.47 6.04 19.80
C LYS A 75 3.18 5.22 18.73
N LEU A 76 2.67 5.24 17.50
CA LEU A 76 3.32 4.58 16.37
C LEU A 76 4.73 5.16 16.14
N LYS A 77 5.74 4.29 16.00
CA LYS A 77 7.10 4.68 15.61
C LYS A 77 7.09 5.17 14.15
N GLU A 78 7.84 6.24 13.88
CA GLU A 78 7.87 6.86 12.55
C GLU A 78 8.34 5.89 11.45
N ALA A 79 9.25 4.96 11.77
CA ALA A 79 9.75 3.93 10.87
C ALA A 79 8.67 2.98 10.31
N PHE A 80 7.49 2.91 10.93
CA PHE A 80 6.40 2.05 10.49
C PHE A 80 5.31 2.79 9.71
N VAL A 81 5.40 4.13 9.57
CA VAL A 81 4.33 4.88 8.91
C VAL A 81 4.25 4.59 7.42
N ASP A 82 5.37 4.31 6.77
CA ASP A 82 5.38 3.91 5.35
C ASP A 82 4.72 2.54 5.12
N GLN A 83 4.45 1.76 6.18
CA GLN A 83 3.69 0.51 6.07
C GLN A 83 2.19 0.73 5.94
N ILE A 84 1.69 1.96 6.13
CA ILE A 84 0.25 2.23 6.09
C ILE A 84 -0.29 2.03 4.68
N ASN A 85 -1.26 1.13 4.56
CA ASN A 85 -2.13 1.03 3.39
C ASN A 85 -3.40 1.87 3.56
N PRO A 86 -3.66 2.89 2.71
CA PRO A 86 -4.92 3.63 2.75
C PRO A 86 -6.13 2.74 2.44
N PHE A 87 -5.93 1.62 1.74
CA PHE A 87 -6.96 0.64 1.42
C PHE A 87 -7.02 -0.53 2.41
N TYR A 88 -6.56 -0.33 3.65
CA TYR A 88 -6.69 -1.32 4.71
C TYR A 88 -8.14 -1.79 4.88
N TYR A 89 -8.34 -3.09 5.05
CA TYR A 89 -9.66 -3.71 4.92
C TYR A 89 -10.60 -3.39 6.09
N HIS A 90 -10.07 -2.99 7.26
CA HIS A 90 -10.86 -2.55 8.40
C HIS A 90 -11.20 -1.06 8.41
N TYR A 91 -10.69 -0.26 7.46
CA TYR A 91 -10.97 1.17 7.43
C TYR A 91 -12.41 1.46 7.01
N SER A 92 -13.09 2.26 7.83
CA SER A 92 -14.31 2.95 7.43
C SER A 92 -14.03 3.98 6.33
N SER A 93 -15.08 4.48 5.66
CA SER A 93 -14.94 5.59 4.70
C SER A 93 -14.31 6.84 5.33
N GLN A 94 -14.57 7.10 6.62
CA GLN A 94 -13.97 8.22 7.34
C GLN A 94 -12.47 8.00 7.56
N GLN A 95 -12.08 6.81 8.03
CA GLN A 95 -10.67 6.45 8.24
C GLN A 95 -9.88 6.45 6.92
N TYR A 96 -10.50 6.00 5.83
CA TYR A 96 -9.93 6.13 4.49
C TYR A 96 -9.61 7.60 4.17
N ASN A 97 -10.58 8.50 4.32
CA ASN A 97 -10.39 9.92 4.03
C ASN A 97 -9.31 10.56 4.91
N GLN A 98 -9.26 10.18 6.19
CA GLN A 98 -8.24 10.64 7.12
C GLN A 98 -6.85 10.13 6.74
N ALA A 99 -6.74 8.85 6.36
CA ALA A 99 -5.46 8.27 5.93
C ALA A 99 -4.96 8.94 4.64
N GLU A 100 -5.85 9.19 3.69
CA GLU A 100 -5.53 9.92 2.47
C GLU A 100 -5.05 11.34 2.75
N TYR A 101 -5.70 12.04 3.68
CA TYR A 101 -5.27 13.37 4.09
C TYR A 101 -3.86 13.34 4.70
N LEU A 102 -3.61 12.45 5.66
CA LEU A 102 -2.31 12.31 6.32
C LEU A 102 -1.19 11.93 5.34
N ARG A 103 -1.48 11.06 4.36
CA ARG A 103 -0.53 10.72 3.28
C ARG A 103 -0.21 11.91 2.39
N ARG A 104 -1.21 12.74 2.04
CA ARG A 104 -0.96 13.95 1.23
C ARG A 104 -0.06 14.95 1.94
N GLU A 105 -0.23 15.13 3.25
CA GLU A 105 0.65 16.00 4.04
C GLU A 105 2.10 15.48 4.01
N ARG A 106 2.26 14.15 4.14
CA ARG A 106 3.56 13.45 4.14
C ARG A 106 4.18 13.28 2.75
N ALA A 107 3.41 13.43 1.68
CA ALA A 107 3.91 13.35 0.30
C ALA A 107 5.02 14.37 0.00
N SER A 108 5.11 15.45 0.80
CA SER A 108 6.18 16.44 0.69
C SER A 108 7.52 15.99 1.29
N THR A 109 7.51 15.04 2.22
CA THR A 109 8.69 14.60 2.97
C THR A 109 9.06 13.14 2.70
N SER A 110 8.11 12.31 2.28
CA SER A 110 8.30 10.88 2.01
C SER A 110 7.50 10.45 0.79
N ILE A 111 8.21 10.15 -0.30
CA ILE A 111 7.61 9.58 -1.53
C ILE A 111 7.07 8.17 -1.25
N THR A 112 7.77 7.38 -0.43
CA THR A 112 7.37 6.01 -0.04
C THR A 112 6.01 5.99 0.64
N SER A 113 5.67 7.04 1.39
CA SER A 113 4.35 7.21 1.99
C SER A 113 3.21 7.38 0.99
N CYS A 114 3.47 7.50 -0.32
CA CYS A 114 2.45 7.54 -1.37
C CYS A 114 2.30 6.20 -2.11
N LEU A 115 3.26 5.30 -1.97
CA LEU A 115 3.31 4.02 -2.69
C LEU A 115 2.56 2.92 -1.91
N PRO A 116 2.19 1.81 -2.58
CA PRO A 116 1.76 0.60 -1.89
C PRO A 116 2.84 0.09 -0.92
N PRO A 117 2.49 -0.29 0.31
CA PRO A 117 3.45 -0.92 1.20
C PRO A 117 3.76 -2.33 0.71
N LYS A 118 5.01 -2.77 0.91
CA LYS A 118 5.41 -4.14 0.57
C LYS A 118 4.54 -5.16 1.31
N ALA A 119 3.98 -6.11 0.59
CA ALA A 119 3.13 -7.15 1.15
C ALA A 119 3.88 -8.50 1.21
N PRO A 120 3.70 -9.33 2.26
CA PRO A 120 4.39 -10.62 2.39
C PRO A 120 3.93 -11.60 1.32
N GLU A 121 4.76 -12.39 0.66
CA GLU A 121 4.34 -13.33 -0.39
C GLU A 121 3.07 -14.13 -0.05
N PHE A 122 2.25 -14.48 -1.04
CA PHE A 122 1.16 -15.44 -0.82
C PHE A 122 1.70 -16.83 -0.47
N GLU A 123 0.97 -17.53 0.40
CA GLU A 123 1.11 -18.98 0.56
C GLU A 123 0.82 -19.71 -0.76
N ASP A 124 1.41 -20.89 -0.96
CA ASP A 124 1.37 -21.57 -2.26
C ASP A 124 -0.06 -21.82 -2.78
N ASN A 125 -0.99 -22.14 -1.87
CA ASN A 125 -2.41 -22.34 -2.20
C ASN A 125 -3.13 -21.05 -2.65
N PHE A 126 -2.62 -19.88 -2.25
CA PHE A 126 -3.20 -18.57 -2.55
C PHE A 126 -2.47 -17.82 -3.67
N LYS A 127 -1.26 -18.24 -4.05
CA LYS A 127 -0.51 -17.69 -5.19
C LYS A 127 -1.34 -17.54 -6.48
N PRO A 128 -2.26 -18.47 -6.85
CA PRO A 128 -3.07 -18.30 -8.06
C PRO A 128 -3.92 -17.01 -8.11
N ILE A 129 -4.21 -16.36 -6.97
CA ILE A 129 -4.93 -15.07 -6.93
C ILE A 129 -4.19 -13.98 -7.72
N LEU A 130 -2.85 -14.02 -7.76
CA LEU A 130 -2.04 -13.05 -8.49
C LEU A 130 -2.30 -13.06 -10.01
N ARG A 131 -2.93 -14.11 -10.55
CA ARG A 131 -3.37 -14.15 -11.96
C ARG A 131 -4.32 -13.00 -12.32
N ILE A 132 -5.04 -12.44 -11.33
CA ILE A 132 -5.88 -11.26 -11.54
C ILE A 132 -5.10 -10.11 -12.16
N PHE A 133 -3.84 -9.90 -11.76
CA PHE A 133 -3.00 -8.83 -12.31
C PHE A 133 -2.71 -9.00 -13.80
N LYS A 134 -2.74 -10.22 -14.33
CA LYS A 134 -2.52 -10.51 -15.75
C LYS A 134 -3.82 -10.64 -16.55
N HIS A 135 -4.98 -10.62 -15.89
CA HIS A 135 -6.24 -10.89 -16.57
C HIS A 135 -6.66 -9.69 -17.45
N PRO A 136 -6.98 -9.88 -18.75
CA PRO A 136 -7.26 -8.77 -19.67
C PRO A 136 -8.38 -7.83 -19.19
N LEU A 137 -9.45 -8.39 -18.61
CA LEU A 137 -10.55 -7.60 -18.06
C LEU A 137 -10.08 -6.68 -16.92
N PHE A 138 -9.18 -7.16 -16.05
CA PHE A 138 -8.66 -6.36 -14.95
C PHE A 138 -7.86 -5.17 -15.48
N ILE A 139 -7.00 -5.40 -16.47
CA ILE A 139 -6.17 -4.36 -17.08
C ILE A 139 -7.06 -3.36 -17.85
N GLN A 140 -8.10 -3.84 -18.54
CA GLN A 140 -9.09 -2.96 -19.19
C GLN A 140 -9.83 -2.07 -18.17
N LEU A 141 -10.17 -2.59 -16.99
CA LEU A 141 -10.79 -1.79 -15.93
C LEU A 141 -9.85 -0.71 -15.41
N LEU A 142 -8.55 -1.01 -15.28
CA LEU A 142 -7.54 -0.02 -14.90
C LEU A 142 -7.40 1.06 -15.96
N PHE A 143 -7.28 0.68 -17.23
CA PHE A 143 -7.25 1.62 -18.37
C PHE A 143 -8.47 2.55 -18.33
N ASN A 144 -9.68 1.98 -18.26
CA ASN A 144 -10.92 2.76 -18.25
C ASN A 144 -11.00 3.74 -17.07
N ALA A 145 -10.42 3.41 -15.91
CA ALA A 145 -10.40 4.31 -14.75
C ALA A 145 -9.51 5.54 -14.99
N ILE A 146 -8.38 5.35 -15.69
CA ILE A 146 -7.43 6.42 -16.02
C ILE A 146 -7.99 7.28 -17.16
N ASP A 147 -8.41 6.64 -18.25
CA ASP A 147 -8.96 7.30 -19.44
C ASP A 147 -10.16 8.19 -19.10
N ARG A 148 -11.09 7.69 -18.26
CA ARG A 148 -12.22 8.51 -17.79
C ARG A 148 -11.79 9.69 -16.93
N TYR A 149 -10.75 9.54 -16.12
CA TYR A 149 -10.25 10.64 -15.30
C TYR A 149 -9.60 11.72 -16.17
N ASP A 150 -8.80 11.31 -17.16
CA ASP A 150 -8.16 12.20 -18.14
C ASP A 150 -9.21 13.00 -18.94
N GLN A 151 -10.26 12.32 -19.40
CA GLN A 151 -11.40 12.95 -20.09
C GLN A 151 -12.31 13.78 -19.18
N ARG A 152 -12.00 13.91 -17.88
CA ARG A 152 -12.81 14.61 -16.88
C ARG A 152 -14.27 14.12 -16.84
N ASN A 153 -14.46 12.83 -17.05
CA ASN A 153 -15.77 12.20 -17.08
C ASN A 153 -16.44 12.28 -15.68
N GLU A 154 -17.76 12.47 -15.63
CA GLU A 154 -18.53 12.59 -14.39
C GLU A 154 -18.50 11.34 -13.51
N PHE A 155 -18.27 10.16 -14.11
CA PHE A 155 -18.16 8.88 -13.41
C PHE A 155 -16.71 8.58 -12.96
N SER A 156 -15.80 9.56 -13.07
CA SER A 156 -14.44 9.46 -12.54
C SER A 156 -14.33 10.13 -11.17
N SER A 157 -13.42 9.64 -10.34
CA SER A 157 -13.09 10.30 -9.07
C SER A 157 -11.62 10.09 -8.75
N GLY A 158 -11.03 11.04 -8.02
CA GLY A 158 -9.65 10.89 -7.53
C GLY A 158 -9.46 9.64 -6.68
N ARG A 159 -10.51 9.19 -5.97
CA ARG A 159 -10.50 7.93 -5.20
C ARG A 159 -10.44 6.70 -6.11
N LEU A 160 -11.23 6.68 -7.19
CA LEU A 160 -11.20 5.58 -8.15
C LEU A 160 -9.85 5.52 -8.87
N LEU A 161 -9.34 6.67 -9.31
CA LEU A 161 -8.02 6.75 -9.94
C LEU A 161 -6.91 6.31 -8.99
N HIS A 162 -6.93 6.76 -7.72
CA HIS A 162 -5.96 6.31 -6.72
C HIS A 162 -5.98 4.78 -6.57
N ARG A 163 -7.17 4.17 -6.45
CA ARG A 163 -7.29 2.70 -6.40
C ARG A 163 -6.69 2.01 -7.62
N ALA A 164 -6.97 2.52 -8.82
CA ALA A 164 -6.43 1.97 -10.05
C ALA A 164 -4.90 2.06 -10.08
N MET A 165 -4.34 3.23 -9.77
CA MET A 165 -2.88 3.43 -9.73
C MET A 165 -2.20 2.59 -8.67
N PHE A 166 -2.81 2.47 -7.49
CA PHE A 166 -2.28 1.62 -6.43
C PHE A 166 -2.27 0.14 -6.81
N LEU A 167 -3.31 -0.33 -7.50
CA LEU A 167 -3.38 -1.69 -8.07
C LEU A 167 -2.32 -1.93 -9.14
N MET A 168 -2.09 -0.96 -10.03
CA MET A 168 -1.03 -1.03 -11.04
C MET A 168 0.35 -1.09 -10.39
N ALA A 169 0.59 -0.25 -9.37
CA ALA A 169 1.86 -0.24 -8.67
C ALA A 169 2.15 -1.59 -7.99
N MET A 170 1.15 -2.22 -7.36
CA MET A 170 1.29 -3.58 -6.83
C MET A 170 1.52 -4.62 -7.94
N ALA A 171 0.83 -4.52 -9.07
CA ALA A 171 1.01 -5.44 -10.19
C ALA A 171 2.44 -5.40 -10.73
N LEU A 172 3.01 -4.19 -10.85
CA LEU A 172 4.40 -3.99 -11.29
C LEU A 172 5.41 -4.53 -10.30
N GLU A 173 5.19 -4.32 -9.00
CA GLU A 173 6.05 -4.87 -7.97
C GLU A 173 6.05 -6.42 -8.00
N GLU A 174 4.88 -7.04 -8.16
CA GLU A 174 4.77 -8.50 -8.31
C GLU A 174 5.43 -9.01 -9.60
N GLU A 175 5.39 -8.24 -10.68
CA GLU A 175 6.07 -8.58 -11.94
C GLU A 175 7.59 -8.51 -11.79
N LEU A 176 8.11 -7.42 -11.21
CA LEU A 176 9.52 -7.18 -10.94
C LEU A 176 10.11 -8.27 -10.03
N ASN A 177 9.39 -8.64 -8.97
CA ASN A 177 9.80 -9.70 -8.04
C ASN A 177 9.71 -11.10 -8.66
N GLY A 178 9.21 -11.23 -9.89
CA GLY A 178 9.11 -12.50 -10.61
C GLY A 178 7.95 -13.39 -10.15
N SER A 179 7.13 -12.96 -9.19
CA SER A 179 5.96 -13.67 -8.68
C SER A 179 4.97 -14.05 -9.78
N LEU A 180 4.92 -13.29 -10.87
CA LEU A 180 3.99 -13.50 -11.98
C LEU A 180 4.50 -14.46 -13.07
N LYS A 181 5.80 -14.80 -13.10
CA LYS A 181 6.45 -15.46 -14.25
C LYS A 181 5.93 -16.86 -14.56
N HIS A 182 5.49 -17.61 -13.56
CA HIS A 182 5.09 -19.02 -13.71
C HIS A 182 3.59 -19.26 -13.54
N LEU A 183 2.80 -18.19 -13.39
CA LEU A 183 1.38 -18.34 -13.05
C LEU A 183 0.49 -18.64 -14.25
N THR A 184 0.80 -18.05 -15.41
CA THR A 184 0.06 -18.21 -16.68
C THR A 184 0.99 -17.96 -17.88
N ASN A 185 0.64 -18.53 -19.04
CA ASN A 185 1.29 -18.23 -20.31
C ASN A 185 0.83 -16.91 -20.94
N GLU A 186 -0.01 -16.14 -20.26
CA GLU A 186 -0.49 -14.84 -20.74
C GLU A 186 0.66 -13.81 -20.77
N PRO A 187 0.57 -12.76 -21.59
CA PRO A 187 1.53 -11.66 -21.55
C PRO A 187 1.58 -11.04 -20.16
N SER A 188 2.72 -10.43 -19.82
CA SER A 188 2.89 -9.79 -18.52
C SER A 188 1.95 -8.58 -18.34
N PHE A 189 1.78 -8.10 -17.11
CA PHE A 189 0.93 -6.93 -16.87
C PHE A 189 1.48 -5.73 -17.65
N SER A 190 2.81 -5.54 -17.64
CA SER A 190 3.45 -4.45 -18.37
C SER A 190 3.25 -4.48 -19.87
N GLN A 191 3.36 -5.65 -20.50
CA GLN A 191 3.13 -5.82 -21.93
C GLN A 191 1.69 -5.49 -22.33
N GLN A 192 0.72 -5.94 -21.53
CA GLN A 192 -0.70 -5.67 -21.81
C GLN A 192 -1.05 -4.20 -21.58
N ALA A 193 -0.58 -3.61 -20.47
CA ALA A 193 -0.72 -2.19 -20.20
C ALA A 193 -0.13 -1.33 -21.32
N GLU A 194 0.96 -1.79 -21.94
CA GLU A 194 1.55 -1.16 -23.12
C GLU A 194 0.63 -1.15 -24.32
N SER A 195 0.13 -2.33 -24.67
CA SER A 195 -0.73 -2.50 -25.83
C SER A 195 -2.02 -1.68 -25.74
N LEU A 196 -2.53 -1.47 -24.53
CA LEU A 196 -3.72 -0.65 -24.27
C LEU A 196 -3.43 0.86 -24.24
N GLY A 197 -2.16 1.27 -24.20
CA GLY A 197 -1.78 2.68 -24.18
C GLY A 197 -1.87 3.36 -22.81
N ILE A 198 -1.86 2.59 -21.71
CA ILE A 198 -1.86 3.16 -20.33
C ILE A 198 -0.70 4.15 -20.15
N PHE A 199 0.46 3.89 -20.76
CA PHE A 199 1.63 4.77 -20.75
C PHE A 199 1.39 6.17 -21.27
N LYS A 200 0.58 6.28 -22.32
CA LYS A 200 0.31 7.58 -22.93
C LYS A 200 -0.51 8.45 -21.98
N LEU A 201 -1.39 7.83 -21.21
CA LEU A 201 -2.26 8.51 -20.24
C LEU A 201 -1.53 8.89 -18.95
N LEU A 202 -0.53 8.10 -18.52
CA LEU A 202 0.23 8.34 -17.28
C LEU A 202 1.59 9.01 -17.48
N GLY A 203 1.91 9.41 -18.72
CA GLY A 203 3.21 9.96 -19.10
C GLY A 203 3.51 11.34 -18.49
N SER A 204 4.48 12.04 -19.08
CA SER A 204 4.97 13.36 -18.61
C SER A 204 3.88 14.41 -18.45
N ASP A 205 2.79 14.27 -19.20
CA ASP A 205 1.71 15.26 -19.29
C ASP A 205 0.59 14.98 -18.27
N PHE A 206 0.73 13.93 -17.43
CA PHE A 206 -0.26 13.60 -16.42
C PHE A 206 -0.31 14.69 -15.32
N GLU A 207 -1.43 15.38 -15.24
CA GLU A 207 -1.66 16.45 -14.26
C GLU A 207 -2.71 16.06 -13.21
N SER A 208 -2.43 16.38 -11.94
CA SER A 208 -3.41 16.22 -10.87
C SER A 208 -3.18 17.21 -9.74
N LYS A 209 -4.26 17.68 -9.11
CA LYS A 209 -4.15 18.47 -7.87
C LYS A 209 -3.72 17.63 -6.67
N ASN A 210 -3.79 16.30 -6.78
CA ASN A 210 -3.40 15.39 -5.72
C ASN A 210 -1.94 14.94 -5.94
N LYS A 211 -1.04 15.43 -5.08
CA LYS A 211 0.39 15.08 -5.13
C LYS A 211 0.65 13.57 -5.05
N THR A 212 -0.16 12.82 -4.30
CA THR A 212 -0.07 11.35 -4.23
C THR A 212 -0.27 10.71 -5.61
N LEU A 213 -1.20 11.23 -6.42
CA LEU A 213 -1.44 10.72 -7.77
C LEU A 213 -0.27 11.05 -8.72
N ILE A 214 0.34 12.23 -8.59
CA ILE A 214 1.54 12.60 -9.37
C ILE A 214 2.71 11.68 -9.01
N ILE A 215 2.95 11.46 -7.72
CA ILE A 215 4.04 10.58 -7.26
C ILE A 215 3.80 9.14 -7.74
N LEU A 216 2.56 8.65 -7.66
CA LEU A 216 2.21 7.33 -8.16
C LEU A 216 2.39 7.21 -9.68
N SER A 217 2.02 8.23 -10.49
CA SER A 217 2.21 8.16 -11.94
C SER A 217 3.70 8.09 -12.29
N GLN A 218 4.52 8.95 -11.67
CA GLN A 218 5.96 8.96 -11.85
C GLN A 218 6.58 7.61 -11.50
N TRP A 219 6.27 7.06 -10.32
CA TRP A 219 6.79 5.76 -9.88
C TRP A 219 6.35 4.62 -10.81
N ILE A 220 5.09 4.61 -11.23
CA ILE A 220 4.58 3.61 -12.17
C ILE A 220 5.35 3.65 -13.49
N MET A 221 5.56 4.85 -14.06
CA MET A 221 6.33 5.05 -15.28
C MET A 221 7.79 4.57 -15.11
N GLU A 222 8.45 4.91 -14.00
CA GLU A 222 9.80 4.45 -13.68
C GLU A 222 9.89 2.92 -13.64
N LYS A 223 8.93 2.25 -12.98
CA LYS A 223 8.94 0.77 -12.87
C LYS A 223 8.65 0.06 -14.17
N PHE A 224 7.82 0.65 -15.01
CA PHE A 224 7.65 0.13 -16.35
C PHE A 224 8.91 0.28 -17.20
N ASP A 225 9.63 1.41 -17.10
CA ASP A 225 10.89 1.60 -17.82
C ASP A 225 11.96 0.60 -17.36
N GLU A 226 12.00 0.29 -16.07
CA GLU A 226 12.86 -0.76 -15.47
C GLU A 226 12.55 -2.14 -16.08
N LEU A 227 11.27 -2.51 -16.18
CA LEU A 227 10.84 -3.78 -16.79
C LEU A 227 11.18 -3.88 -18.27
N LYS A 228 11.13 -2.76 -19.01
CA LYS A 228 11.49 -2.71 -20.45
C LYS A 228 12.99 -2.73 -20.67
N ASN A 229 13.75 -2.10 -19.78
CA ASN A 229 15.21 -1.95 -19.90
C ASN A 229 15.92 -2.52 -18.66
N PRO A 230 15.90 -3.85 -18.46
CA PRO A 230 16.47 -4.48 -17.26
C PRO A 230 17.99 -4.28 -17.11
N GLN A 231 18.68 -3.73 -18.11
CA GLN A 231 20.10 -3.35 -18.04
C GLN A 231 20.35 -1.91 -17.55
N ARG A 232 19.31 -1.07 -17.42
CA ARG A 232 19.38 0.21 -16.70
C ARG A 232 19.13 -0.06 -15.22
N ILE A 233 20.17 -0.47 -14.50
CA ILE A 233 20.13 -0.54 -13.04
C ILE A 233 19.80 0.86 -12.51
N SER A 234 18.89 0.92 -11.54
CA SER A 234 18.43 2.17 -10.94
C SER A 234 19.59 2.85 -10.21
N LEU A 235 19.66 4.19 -10.29
CA LEU A 235 20.64 4.99 -9.54
C LEU A 235 20.59 4.78 -8.01
N GLN A 236 19.56 4.10 -7.50
CA GLN A 236 19.41 3.79 -6.08
C GLN A 236 20.23 2.57 -5.63
N ASP A 237 20.53 1.63 -6.53
CA ASP A 237 21.30 0.42 -6.19
C ASP A 237 22.81 0.71 -6.02
N VAL A 238 23.29 1.84 -6.54
CA VAL A 238 24.69 2.30 -6.36
C VAL A 238 24.87 3.02 -5.02
N ILE A 239 23.82 3.63 -4.47
CA ILE A 239 23.90 4.45 -3.24
C ILE A 239 23.78 3.59 -1.96
N MET A 240 23.30 2.34 -2.07
CA MET A 240 23.18 1.39 -0.95
C MET A 240 24.40 0.47 -0.78
N GLN A 241 25.50 0.72 -1.51
CA GLN A 241 26.77 -0.02 -1.37
C GLN A 241 27.94 0.84 -0.86
N GLU A 242 27.68 2.06 -0.38
CA GLU A 242 28.67 2.89 0.35
C GLU A 242 28.23 3.19 1.79
#